data_AF-A0A2A3M4M1-F1
#
_entry.id   AF-A0A2A3M4M1-F1
#
_cell.length_a   1.000
_cell.length_b   1.000
_cell.length_c   1.000
_cell.angle_alpha   90.00
_cell.angle_beta   90.00
_cell.angle_gamma   90.00
#
_symmetry.space_group_name_H-M   'P 1'
#
loop_
_entity.id
_entity.type
_entity.pdbx_description
1 polymer ?
#
loop_
_entity_poly.entity_id
_entity_poly.type
_entity_poly.pdbx_seq_one_letter_code
_entity_poly.pdbx_strand_id
1 'polypeptide(L)'
;MVTVSAITQQHQPVSILAAEFPVKLSTFNQLARDMRSSGIQVVGLELAENRIKIDAESVELLSRRFGHELRSIRYSTVGRRTRSTVTIRGVDVVWHSLVKEQDQ
;
A
#
# COMPACT_ATOMS: atom_id res chain seq x y z
N MET A 1 7.15 -19.72 -19.91
CA MET A 1 6.88 -18.27 -20.03
C MET A 1 5.50 -18.05 -19.41
N VAL A 2 5.44 -17.65 -18.12
CA VAL A 2 4.16 -17.52 -17.41
C VAL A 2 3.66 -16.10 -17.58
N THR A 3 2.59 -15.93 -18.35
CA THR A 3 1.92 -14.64 -18.55
C THR A 3 1.16 -14.31 -17.26
N VAL A 4 1.72 -13.42 -16.44
CA VAL A 4 0.96 -12.84 -15.31
C VAL A 4 0.01 -11.82 -15.89
N SER A 5 -1.23 -12.22 -16.13
CA SER A 5 -2.31 -11.32 -16.51
C SER A 5 -2.46 -10.25 -15.41
N ALA A 6 -2.29 -8.99 -15.79
CA ALA A 6 -2.62 -7.86 -14.93
C ALA A 6 -4.13 -7.92 -14.66
N ILE A 7 -4.52 -8.29 -13.44
CA ILE A 7 -5.91 -8.21 -13.00
C ILE A 7 -6.23 -6.71 -12.88
N THR A 8 -6.92 -6.16 -13.86
CA THR A 8 -7.46 -4.80 -13.79
C THR A 8 -8.54 -4.82 -12.72
N GLN A 9 -8.23 -4.37 -11.50
CA GLN A 9 -9.23 -4.20 -10.45
C GLN A 9 -10.24 -3.14 -10.94
N GLN A 10 -11.44 -3.57 -11.33
CA GLN A 10 -12.55 -2.65 -11.52
C GLN A 10 -12.98 -2.16 -10.14
N HIS A 11 -12.57 -0.95 -9.78
CA HIS A 11 -12.95 -0.36 -8.50
C HIS A 11 -14.35 0.23 -8.59
N GLN A 12 -15.25 -0.29 -7.77
CA GLN A 12 -16.54 0.32 -7.54
C GLN A 12 -16.34 1.74 -6.99
N PRO A 13 -17.07 2.74 -7.51
CA PRO A 13 -16.97 4.10 -7.01
C PRO A 13 -17.34 4.13 -5.53
N VAL A 14 -16.51 4.81 -4.73
CA VAL A 14 -16.76 4.97 -3.30
C VAL A 14 -17.94 5.92 -3.11
N SER A 15 -19.03 5.41 -2.55
CA SER A 15 -20.18 6.23 -2.17
C SER A 15 -19.97 6.82 -0.78
N ILE A 16 -19.95 8.16 -0.70
CA ILE A 16 -19.82 8.87 0.59
C ILE A 16 -21.05 8.70 1.49
N LEU A 17 -22.18 8.29 0.92
CA LEU A 17 -23.44 8.05 1.63
C LEU A 17 -23.57 6.60 2.10
N ALA A 18 -22.62 5.73 1.74
CA ALA A 18 -22.62 4.34 2.19
C ALA A 18 -22.32 4.26 3.69
N ALA A 19 -23.01 3.37 4.40
CA ALA A 19 -22.91 3.26 5.85
C ALA A 19 -21.50 2.87 6.32
N GLU A 20 -20.77 2.11 5.49
CA GLU A 20 -19.40 1.69 5.74
C GLU A 20 -18.36 2.78 5.48
N PHE A 21 -18.72 3.88 4.79
CA PHE A 21 -17.78 4.90 4.37
C PHE A 21 -17.09 5.61 5.55
N PRO A 22 -17.79 6.07 6.60
CA PRO A 22 -17.14 6.71 7.75
C PRO A 22 -16.15 5.77 8.46
N VAL A 23 -16.49 4.48 8.56
CA VAL A 23 -15.63 3.47 9.18
C VAL A 23 -14.36 3.27 8.34
N LYS A 24 -14.51 3.09 7.02
CA LYS A 24 -13.38 2.97 6.09
C LYS A 24 -12.47 4.20 6.14
N LEU A 25 -13.07 5.40 6.10
CA LEU A 25 -12.34 6.67 6.13
C LEU A 25 -11.60 6.86 7.46
N SER A 26 -12.23 6.50 8.58
CA SER A 26 -11.60 6.56 9.91
C SER A 26 -10.36 5.67 9.99
N THR A 27 -10.49 4.39 9.60
CA THR A 27 -9.37 3.45 9.59
C THR A 27 -8.24 3.90 8.67
N PHE A 28 -8.58 4.36 7.46
CA PHE A 28 -7.62 4.89 6.48
C PHE A 28 -6.85 6.10 7.04
N ASN A 29 -7.57 7.09 7.57
CA ASN A 29 -6.97 8.30 8.11
C ASN A 29 -6.16 8.02 9.37
N GLN A 30 -6.62 7.12 10.25
CA GLN A 30 -5.88 6.75 11.44
C GLN A 30 -4.56 6.07 11.07
N LEU A 31 -4.58 5.11 10.14
CA LEU A 31 -3.35 4.47 9.68
C LEU A 31 -2.38 5.48 9.05
N ALA A 32 -2.87 6.40 8.22
CA ALA A 32 -2.05 7.44 7.62
C ALA A 32 -1.42 8.38 8.66
N ARG A 33 -2.14 8.67 9.76
CA ARG A 33 -1.61 9.46 10.88
C ARG A 33 -0.57 8.67 11.67
N ASP A 34 -0.85 7.41 11.99
CA ASP A 34 0.07 6.54 12.74
C ASP A 34 1.38 6.31 11.98
N MET A 35 1.32 6.20 10.65
CA MET A 35 2.51 6.14 9.81
C MET A 35 3.34 7.41 9.92
N ARG A 36 2.71 8.58 9.73
CA ARG A 36 3.42 9.87 9.83
C ARG A 36 4.00 10.10 11.23
N SER A 37 3.24 9.79 12.28
CA SER A 37 3.73 9.93 13.66
C SER A 37 4.88 8.97 13.98
N SER A 38 4.96 7.84 13.27
CA SER A 38 6.06 6.89 13.36
C SER A 38 7.27 7.26 12.51
N GLY A 39 7.23 8.36 11.75
CA GLY A 39 8.31 8.82 10.88
C GLY A 39 8.29 8.24 9.46
N ILE A 40 7.27 7.45 9.11
CA ILE A 40 7.11 6.89 7.76
C ILE A 40 6.70 8.00 6.80
N GLN A 41 7.43 8.11 5.69
CA GLN A 41 7.17 9.10 4.66
C GLN A 41 5.99 8.67 3.79
N VAL A 42 4.80 9.20 4.08
CA VAL A 42 3.59 9.02 3.28
C VAL A 42 3.61 9.99 2.10
N VAL A 43 3.77 9.45 0.89
CA VAL A 43 3.90 10.22 -0.36
C VAL A 43 2.62 10.28 -1.19
N GLY A 44 1.59 9.52 -0.81
CA GLY A 44 0.29 9.58 -1.47
C GLY A 44 -0.84 8.90 -0.69
N LEU A 45 -2.07 9.39 -0.89
CA LEU A 45 -3.29 8.85 -0.28
C LEU A 45 -4.34 8.65 -1.38
N GLU A 46 -4.73 7.41 -1.62
CA GLU A 46 -5.68 7.02 -2.67
C GLU A 46 -6.88 6.31 -2.01
N LEU A 47 -7.79 7.09 -1.41
CA LEU A 47 -8.93 6.55 -0.67
C LEU A 47 -9.86 5.70 -1.54
N ALA A 48 -10.06 6.10 -2.80
CA ALA A 48 -10.86 5.34 -3.77
C ALA A 48 -10.32 3.91 -3.92
N GLU A 49 -9.00 3.78 -3.98
CA GLU A 49 -8.26 2.52 -4.07
C GLU A 49 -8.03 1.84 -2.72
N ASN A 50 -8.45 2.48 -1.63
CA ASN A 50 -8.10 2.11 -0.26
C ASN A 50 -6.58 1.90 -0.05
N ARG A 51 -5.78 2.81 -0.62
CA ARG A 51 -4.32 2.67 -0.71
C ARG A 51 -3.56 3.86 -0.14
N ILE A 52 -2.51 3.59 0.63
CA ILE A 52 -1.53 4.57 1.11
C ILE A 52 -0.20 4.29 0.42
N LYS A 53 0.40 5.32 -0.18
CA LYS A 53 1.73 5.22 -0.78
C LYS A 53 2.78 5.76 0.18
N ILE A 54 3.86 5.00 0.35
CA ILE A 54 5.01 5.40 1.16
C ILE A 54 6.28 5.41 0.32
N ASP A 55 7.27 6.16 0.78
CA ASP A 55 8.61 6.09 0.23
C ASP A 55 9.27 4.72 0.52
N ALA A 56 10.06 4.22 -0.42
CA ALA A 56 10.74 2.93 -0.29
C ALA A 56 11.76 2.92 0.86
N GLU A 57 12.37 4.07 1.19
CA GLU A 57 13.29 4.22 2.33
C GLU A 57 12.58 4.00 3.68
N SER A 58 11.25 4.16 3.72
CA SER A 58 10.46 3.96 4.95
C SER A 58 10.07 2.50 5.20
N VAL A 59 10.42 1.56 4.32
CA VAL A 59 10.00 0.14 4.42
C VAL A 59 10.57 -0.55 5.66
N GLU A 60 11.81 -0.26 6.02
CA GLU A 60 12.40 -0.80 7.24
C GLU A 60 11.62 -0.35 8.48
N LEU A 61 11.28 0.94 8.54
CA LEU A 61 10.51 1.52 9.64
C LEU A 61 9.07 0.99 9.67
N LEU A 62 8.45 0.79 8.50
CA LEU A 62 7.15 0.12 8.36
C LEU A 62 7.19 -1.28 8.98
N SER A 63 8.20 -2.08 8.65
CA SER A 63 8.36 -3.43 9.19
C SER A 63 8.55 -3.42 10.72
N ARG A 64 9.40 -2.53 11.24
CA ARG A 64 9.64 -2.39 12.68
C ARG A 64 8.39 -1.97 13.46
N ARG A 65 7.57 -1.08 12.91
CA ARG A 65 6.42 -0.49 13.60
C ARG A 65 5.12 -1.26 13.43
N PHE A 66 4.89 -1.79 12.23
CA PHE A 66 3.63 -2.42 11.84
C PHE A 66 3.78 -3.90 11.47
N GLY A 67 4.97 -4.50 11.65
CA GLY A 67 5.26 -5.89 11.28
C GLY A 67 4.23 -6.91 11.79
N HIS A 68 3.71 -6.69 12.99
CA HIS A 68 2.69 -7.54 13.63
C HIS A 68 1.30 -7.40 12.99
N GLU A 69 1.06 -6.35 12.21
CA GLU A 69 -0.21 -6.08 11.54
C GLU A 69 -0.19 -6.42 10.04
N LEU A 70 0.98 -6.74 9.49
CA LEU A 70 1.14 -7.01 8.06
C LEU A 70 0.34 -8.25 7.65
N ARG A 71 -0.44 -8.08 6.57
CA ARG A 71 -1.18 -9.15 5.89
C ARG A 71 -0.93 -9.09 4.39
N SER A 72 -1.15 -10.22 3.71
CA SER A 72 -1.28 -10.33 2.24
C SER A 72 -0.22 -9.55 1.44
N ILE A 73 1.06 -9.91 1.61
CA ILE A 73 2.17 -9.30 0.88
C ILE A 73 2.11 -9.70 -0.60
N ARG A 74 2.15 -8.72 -1.51
CA ARG A 74 2.08 -8.89 -2.96
C ARG A 74 3.17 -8.08 -3.65
N TYR A 75 3.71 -8.62 -4.74
CA TYR A 75 4.71 -7.95 -5.58
C TYR A 75 4.27 -8.00 -7.04
N SER A 76 4.42 -6.88 -7.74
CA SER A 76 4.21 -6.82 -9.18
C SER A 76 5.30 -5.96 -9.82
N THR A 77 6.07 -6.54 -10.74
CA THR A 77 7.17 -5.87 -11.43
C THR A 77 6.77 -5.54 -12.86
N VAL A 78 6.97 -4.29 -13.28
CA VAL A 78 6.79 -3.84 -14.67
C VAL A 78 8.02 -3.05 -15.08
N GLY A 79 8.74 -3.55 -16.09
CA GLY A 79 10.04 -3.00 -16.48
C GLY A 79 11.04 -3.04 -15.32
N ARG A 80 11.61 -1.88 -14.97
CA ARG A 80 12.63 -1.74 -13.91
C ARG A 80 12.06 -1.33 -12.55
N ARG A 81 10.74 -1.37 -12.36
CA ARG A 81 10.08 -1.00 -11.10
C ARG A 81 9.28 -2.16 -10.54
N THR A 82 9.53 -2.50 -9.29
CA THR A 82 8.69 -3.39 -8.51
C THR A 82 7.75 -2.56 -7.65
N ARG A 83 6.45 -2.81 -7.77
CA ARG A 83 5.45 -2.35 -6.82
C ARG A 83 5.26 -3.43 -5.77
N SER A 84 5.53 -3.07 -4.53
CA SER A 84 5.26 -3.90 -3.36
C SER A 84 4.00 -3.42 -2.68
N THR A 85 3.18 -4.35 -2.22
CA THR A 85 1.93 -4.06 -1.51
C THR A 85 1.84 -4.95 -0.28
N VAL A 86 1.49 -4.37 0.85
CA VAL A 86 1.08 -5.09 2.06
C VAL A 86 -0.24 -4.53 2.53
N THR A 87 -1.05 -5.33 3.21
CA THR A 87 -2.31 -4.87 3.77
C THR A 87 -2.15 -4.68 5.28
N ILE A 88 -2.51 -3.51 5.80
CA ILE A 88 -2.51 -3.16 7.23
C ILE A 88 -3.90 -2.64 7.58
N ARG A 89 -4.56 -3.26 8.57
CA ARG A 89 -5.93 -2.87 9.00
C ARG A 89 -6.93 -2.80 7.82
N GLY A 90 -6.73 -3.66 6.82
CA GLY A 90 -7.56 -3.69 5.60
C GLY A 90 -7.23 -2.60 4.57
N VAL A 91 -6.22 -1.76 4.79
CA VAL A 91 -5.75 -0.72 3.87
C VAL A 91 -4.47 -1.20 3.18
N ASP A 92 -4.39 -1.04 1.86
CA ASP A 92 -3.19 -1.40 1.11
C ASP A 92 -2.12 -0.33 1.27
N VAL A 93 -0.91 -0.73 1.64
CA VAL A 93 0.27 0.11 1.77
C VAL A 93 1.23 -0.27 0.67
N VAL A 94 1.63 0.72 -0.13
CA VAL A 94 2.34 0.50 -1.38
C VAL A 94 3.60 1.34 -1.46
N TRP A 95 4.67 0.72 -1.92
CA TRP A 95 5.91 1.40 -2.29
C TRP A 95 6.44 0.85 -3.60
N HIS A 96 7.28 1.64 -4.25
CA HIS A 96 7.96 1.25 -5.48
C HIS A 96 9.46 1.21 -5.24
N SER A 97 10.07 0.07 -5.53
CA SER A 97 11.53 -0.05 -5.58
C SER A 97 11.99 -0.17 -7.02
N LEU A 98 13.21 0.29 -7.29
CA LEU A 98 13.91 -0.12 -8.50
C LEU A 98 14.24 -1.61 -8.37
N VAL A 99 14.05 -2.35 -9.45
CA VAL A 99 14.63 -3.69 -9.57
C VAL A 99 16.14 -3.48 -9.53
N LYS A 100 16.79 -3.91 -8.45
CA LYS A 100 18.25 -4.02 -8.46
C LYS A 100 18.57 -5.00 -9.59
N GLU A 101 19.28 -4.55 -10.62
CA GLU A 101 20.06 -5.48 -11.44
C GLU A 101 20.96 -6.21 -10.44
N GLN A 102 20.70 -7.50 -10.29
CA GLN A 102 21.52 -8.36 -9.45
C GLN A 102 22.86 -8.48 -10.20
N ASP A 103 23.84 -7.66 -9.83
CA ASP A 103 25.22 -7.93 -10.22
C ASP A 103 25.56 -9.33 -9.72
N GLN A 104 26.08 -10.10 -10.67
CA GLN A 104 26.27 -11.55 -10.66
C GLN A 104 27.25 -12.02 -9.58
#